data_AF-T0PIM9-F1
#
_entry.id   AF-T0PIM9-F1
#
_cell.length_a   1.000
_cell.length_b   1.000
_cell.length_c   1.000
_cell.angle_alpha   90.00
_cell.angle_beta   90.00
_cell.angle_gamma   90.00
#
_symmetry.space_group_name_H-M   'P 1'
#
loop_
_entity.id
_entity.type
_entity.pdbx_description
1 polymer ?
#
loop_
_entity_poly.entity_id
_entity_poly.type
_entity_poly.pdbx_seq_one_letter_code
_entity_poly.pdbx_strand_id
1 'polypeptide(L)'
;EKRIKVARINDIQVVTPTTVTAPAKVAPHASMKRHRSSVSSDTIVPSPCPIVRIRDKPWLSITQSQDSAVDNMQDLYKYSIDVLLHNIYIGGAQENIAVFLLQCYKARYWHLSKVVFLHVLAALCASSEAKLVIDAVHTVHSTCISAVLPPSLWLRNPQTFYQLVLGLRQPSLITVTKCAHVVAEILTAATTEANANATEMLSQDAIATIHAAFWLWHSSYKLSLSLERICMSLHALEAQAQRKRGGTMDKSARQTFLNRVRGHGTYLSTSIRTLVVLSKHSSKSKMSHRGSAVGPKEPHEAQNATNNLPLERSLVLPPTVPEAAPAMHRVRTKRSILQVIKRSRVLPEAPRISMVARSKGLTFVTPAILAEIERRQALRSQFESALSRAMDACRVDARRGPASTDVPRFHMSQRSEFLVSIVTKLYLGAGECAMVEFAATALDPELQSYFREYVLPLIVQLQLPQSSLWRRLRSIWR
;
A
#
# COMPACT_ATOMS: atom_id res chain seq x y z
N GLU A 1 16.96 -27.88 -1.56
CA GLU A 1 16.72 -29.14 -0.81
C GLU A 1 16.89 -28.92 0.69
N LYS A 2 15.80 -28.81 1.47
CA LYS A 2 15.82 -29.12 2.91
C LYS A 2 14.49 -29.80 3.23
N ARG A 3 14.55 -31.13 3.41
CA ARG A 3 13.41 -32.01 3.63
C ARG A 3 12.73 -31.68 4.97
N ILE A 4 11.48 -31.21 4.91
CA ILE A 4 10.59 -31.19 6.07
C ILE A 4 10.06 -32.62 6.22
N LYS A 5 10.50 -33.31 7.27
CA LYS A 5 9.91 -34.60 7.68
C LYS A 5 8.50 -34.34 8.19
N VAL A 6 7.50 -34.80 7.44
CA VAL A 6 6.11 -34.90 7.90
C VAL A 6 6.06 -36.08 8.86
N ALA A 7 6.05 -35.80 10.16
CA ALA A 7 5.75 -36.80 11.18
C ALA A 7 4.23 -37.03 11.18
N ARG A 8 3.80 -38.24 10.79
CA ARG A 8 2.49 -38.77 11.19
C ARG A 8 2.59 -39.10 12.67
N ILE A 9 1.75 -38.47 13.49
CA ILE A 9 1.61 -38.78 14.91
C ILE A 9 0.23 -39.40 15.07
N ASN A 10 0.18 -40.72 15.06
CA ASN A 10 -0.90 -41.52 15.62
C ASN A 10 -0.33 -42.20 16.85
N ASP A 11 -0.21 -41.47 17.96
CA ASP A 11 0.09 -42.07 19.26
C ASP A 11 -0.84 -41.43 20.29
N ILE A 12 -1.94 -42.13 20.57
CA ILE A 12 -2.81 -41.85 21.71
C ILE A 12 -2.24 -42.68 22.86
N GLN A 13 -1.48 -42.05 23.75
CA GLN A 13 -1.15 -42.67 25.03
C GLN A 13 -2.29 -42.42 26.01
N VAL A 14 -2.97 -43.50 26.40
CA VAL A 14 -3.95 -43.52 27.48
C VAL A 14 -3.17 -43.52 28.80
N VAL A 15 -3.07 -42.36 29.45
CA VAL A 15 -2.57 -42.24 30.82
C VAL A 15 -3.77 -42.24 31.75
N THR A 16 -3.91 -43.30 32.54
CA THR A 16 -4.93 -43.41 33.59
C THR A 16 -4.63 -42.43 34.73
N PRO A 17 -5.63 -41.68 35.24
CA PRO A 17 -5.41 -40.73 36.32
C PRO A 17 -5.24 -41.47 37.66
N THR A 18 -4.15 -41.18 38.35
CA THR A 18 -3.87 -41.65 39.72
C THR A 18 -4.73 -40.83 40.70
N THR A 19 -5.58 -41.52 41.45
CA THR A 19 -6.45 -40.95 42.49
C THR A 19 -5.60 -40.37 43.62
N VAL A 20 -5.59 -39.03 43.78
CA VAL A 20 -4.94 -38.36 44.91
C VAL A 20 -5.85 -38.48 46.14
N THR A 21 -5.39 -39.23 47.14
CA THR A 21 -6.07 -39.42 48.44
C THR A 21 -5.84 -38.20 49.32
N ALA A 22 -6.92 -37.57 49.81
CA ALA A 22 -6.86 -36.43 50.71
C ALA A 22 -6.47 -36.83 52.15
N PRO A 23 -5.72 -35.99 52.90
CA PRO A 23 -5.32 -36.30 54.27
C PRO A 23 -6.42 -36.05 55.31
N ALA A 24 -6.28 -36.75 56.44
CA ALA A 24 -7.25 -36.95 57.50
C ALA A 24 -7.61 -35.71 58.34
N LYS A 25 -8.85 -35.74 58.86
CA LYS A 25 -9.48 -34.79 59.79
C LYS A 25 -8.75 -34.67 61.13
N VAL A 26 -8.62 -33.43 61.61
CA VAL A 26 -8.41 -33.08 63.03
C VAL A 26 -9.67 -32.38 63.53
N ALA A 27 -10.13 -32.76 64.73
CA ALA A 27 -11.33 -32.24 65.41
C ALA A 27 -10.92 -31.31 66.59
N PRO A 28 -11.86 -30.76 67.41
CA PRO A 28 -12.50 -29.46 67.19
C PRO A 28 -12.30 -28.47 68.36
N HIS A 29 -12.52 -27.17 68.13
CA HIS A 29 -12.75 -26.18 69.20
C HIS A 29 -14.07 -25.44 68.99
N ALA A 30 -14.69 -25.11 70.13
CA ALA A 30 -16.10 -24.87 70.32
C ALA A 30 -16.58 -23.43 70.09
N SER A 31 -17.89 -23.34 69.83
CA SER A 31 -18.83 -22.30 70.27
C SER A 31 -18.82 -20.94 69.57
N MET A 32 -19.84 -20.72 68.72
CA MET A 32 -20.79 -19.62 68.91
C MET A 32 -22.09 -19.89 68.15
N LYS A 33 -23.20 -19.92 68.90
CA LYS A 33 -24.56 -20.12 68.38
C LYS A 33 -25.02 -18.89 67.59
N ARG A 34 -25.36 -19.08 66.31
CA ARG A 34 -26.29 -18.22 65.58
C ARG A 34 -27.34 -19.08 64.89
N HIS A 35 -28.60 -18.86 65.27
CA HIS A 35 -29.77 -19.37 64.58
C HIS A 35 -29.76 -18.90 63.12
N ARG A 36 -29.56 -19.84 62.19
CA ARG A 36 -29.98 -19.68 60.79
C ARG A 36 -30.95 -20.80 60.47
N SER A 37 -32.09 -20.37 59.95
CA SER A 37 -33.15 -21.16 59.32
C SER A 37 -32.59 -22.33 58.50
N SER A 38 -33.00 -23.54 58.88
CA SER A 38 -32.74 -24.79 58.19
C SER A 38 -33.45 -24.81 56.84
N VAL A 39 -32.78 -24.32 55.81
CA VAL A 39 -33.00 -24.80 54.45
C VAL A 39 -32.20 -26.09 54.36
N SER A 40 -32.90 -27.21 54.20
CA SER A 40 -32.35 -28.53 53.95
C SER A 40 -31.36 -28.43 52.79
N SER A 41 -30.08 -28.30 53.13
CA SER A 41 -28.98 -28.27 52.19
C SER A 41 -28.70 -29.71 51.86
N ASP A 42 -29.43 -30.25 50.88
CA ASP A 42 -29.05 -31.49 50.23
C ASP A 42 -27.59 -31.34 49.83
N THR A 43 -26.75 -32.11 50.51
CA THR A 43 -25.31 -32.05 50.36
C THR A 43 -25.02 -32.73 49.03
N ILE A 44 -25.12 -31.98 47.93
CA ILE A 44 -24.70 -32.41 46.60
C ILE A 44 -23.20 -32.68 46.73
N VAL A 45 -22.84 -33.95 46.92
CA VAL A 45 -21.46 -34.41 46.81
C VAL A 45 -20.99 -33.96 45.43
N PRO A 46 -20.00 -33.06 45.32
CA PRO A 46 -19.56 -32.58 44.03
C PRO A 46 -19.01 -33.78 43.26
N SER A 47 -19.77 -34.24 42.26
CA SER A 47 -19.30 -35.28 41.35
C SER A 47 -17.95 -34.80 40.79
N PRO A 48 -16.89 -35.63 40.89
CA PRO A 48 -15.57 -35.24 40.43
C PRO A 48 -15.67 -34.91 38.94
N CYS A 49 -15.48 -33.63 38.57
CA CYS A 49 -15.44 -33.24 37.17
C CYS A 49 -14.24 -33.92 36.52
N PRO A 50 -14.42 -34.90 35.62
CA PRO A 50 -13.29 -35.54 34.97
C PRO A 50 -12.48 -34.49 34.20
N ILE A 51 -11.17 -34.48 34.46
CA ILE A 51 -10.21 -33.70 33.67
C ILE A 51 -9.93 -34.49 32.40
N VAL A 52 -10.43 -33.99 31.28
CA VAL A 52 -10.19 -34.57 29.95
C VAL A 52 -8.98 -33.90 29.32
N ARG A 53 -8.14 -34.64 28.60
CA ARG A 53 -7.01 -34.05 27.85
C ARG A 53 -7.33 -33.99 26.36
N ILE A 54 -7.41 -32.80 25.81
CA ILE A 54 -7.57 -32.56 24.36
C ILE A 54 -6.26 -31.96 23.86
N ARG A 55 -5.51 -32.73 23.05
CA ARG A 55 -4.16 -32.36 22.55
C ARG A 55 -3.25 -31.89 23.69
N ASP A 56 -3.10 -32.74 24.69
CA ASP A 56 -2.26 -32.56 25.88
C ASP A 56 -2.70 -31.45 26.86
N LYS A 57 -3.75 -30.69 26.53
CA LYS A 57 -4.28 -29.62 27.38
C LYS A 57 -5.44 -30.11 28.23
N PRO A 58 -5.45 -29.79 29.54
CA PRO A 58 -6.53 -30.19 30.43
C PRO A 58 -7.79 -29.35 30.18
N TRP A 59 -8.93 -30.02 30.10
CA TRP A 59 -10.28 -29.46 30.03
C TRP A 59 -11.14 -30.03 31.16
N LEU A 60 -12.03 -29.20 31.67
CA LEU A 60 -13.05 -29.65 32.63
C LEU A 60 -14.28 -30.07 31.83
N SER A 61 -14.62 -31.36 31.90
CA SER A 61 -15.87 -31.87 31.36
C SER A 61 -16.79 -32.25 32.50
N ILE A 62 -17.99 -31.67 32.53
CA ILE A 62 -18.99 -31.98 33.57
C ILE A 62 -19.84 -33.18 33.15
N THR A 63 -20.08 -33.35 31.85
CA THR A 63 -21.08 -34.27 31.31
C THR A 63 -20.54 -35.23 30.26
N GLN A 64 -19.40 -34.94 29.62
CA GLN A 64 -18.90 -35.69 28.47
C GLN A 64 -17.70 -36.56 28.83
N SER A 65 -17.62 -37.76 28.25
CA SER A 65 -16.41 -38.57 28.28
C SER A 65 -15.29 -37.92 27.49
N GLN A 66 -14.04 -38.40 27.66
CA GLN A 66 -12.90 -37.88 26.94
C GLN A 66 -13.05 -38.00 25.42
N ASP A 67 -13.45 -39.17 24.93
CA ASP A 67 -13.60 -39.41 23.49
C ASP A 67 -14.72 -38.54 22.89
N SER A 68 -15.87 -38.45 23.56
CA SER A 68 -16.97 -37.59 23.11
C SER A 68 -16.59 -36.10 23.10
N ALA A 69 -15.77 -35.65 24.05
CA ALA A 69 -15.28 -34.27 24.05
C ALA A 69 -14.33 -33.99 22.88
N VAL A 70 -13.48 -34.96 22.51
CA VAL A 70 -12.60 -34.84 21.34
C VAL A 70 -13.42 -34.79 20.04
N ASP A 71 -14.43 -35.65 19.89
CA ASP A 71 -15.32 -35.67 18.72
C ASP A 71 -16.10 -34.36 18.60
N ASN A 72 -16.71 -33.89 19.70
CA ASN A 72 -17.42 -32.61 19.74
C ASN A 72 -16.51 -31.42 19.40
N MET A 73 -15.25 -31.43 19.84
CA MET A 73 -14.27 -30.39 19.49
C MET A 73 -13.94 -30.41 17.99
N GLN A 74 -13.86 -31.59 17.39
CA GLN A 74 -13.63 -31.74 15.96
C GLN A 74 -14.84 -31.30 15.14
N ASP A 75 -16.05 -31.60 15.59
CA ASP A 75 -17.28 -31.17 14.94
C ASP A 75 -17.51 -29.67 15.09
N LEU A 76 -17.17 -29.08 16.25
CA LEU A 76 -17.17 -27.63 16.43
C LEU A 76 -16.18 -26.93 15.47
N TYR A 77 -15.01 -27.52 15.24
CA TYR A 77 -14.04 -26.99 14.27
C TYR A 77 -14.60 -27.03 12.84
N LYS A 78 -15.16 -28.16 12.40
CA LYS A 78 -15.80 -28.29 11.08
C LYS A 78 -16.93 -27.28 10.91
N TYR A 79 -17.83 -27.22 11.88
CA TYR A 79 -18.94 -26.28 11.89
C TYR A 79 -18.46 -24.82 11.82
N SER A 80 -17.41 -24.47 12.56
CA SER A 80 -16.82 -23.13 12.52
C SER A 80 -16.25 -22.80 11.14
N ILE A 81 -15.58 -23.76 10.48
CA ILE A 81 -15.10 -23.58 9.10
C ILE A 81 -16.29 -23.40 8.15
N ASP A 82 -17.30 -24.25 8.26
CA ASP A 82 -18.47 -24.19 7.38
C ASP A 82 -19.17 -22.84 7.50
N VAL A 83 -19.34 -22.32 8.72
CA VAL A 83 -19.93 -21.01 8.92
C VAL A 83 -19.03 -19.89 8.38
N LEU A 84 -17.70 -19.98 8.58
CA LEU A 84 -16.76 -19.01 8.02
C LEU A 84 -16.85 -18.95 6.49
N LEU A 85 -16.96 -20.11 5.82
CA LEU A 85 -16.98 -20.22 4.37
C LEU A 85 -18.34 -19.86 3.75
N HIS A 86 -19.46 -20.18 4.40
CA HIS A 86 -20.80 -20.09 3.78
C HIS A 86 -21.62 -18.86 4.23
N ASN A 87 -21.38 -18.29 5.43
CA ASN A 87 -22.24 -17.23 5.97
C ASN A 87 -21.76 -15.81 5.66
N ILE A 88 -21.62 -15.50 4.38
CA ILE A 88 -21.18 -14.17 3.92
C ILE A 88 -22.20 -13.07 4.23
N TYR A 89 -23.49 -13.42 4.35
CA TYR A 89 -24.58 -12.44 4.46
C TYR A 89 -25.02 -12.14 5.89
N ILE A 90 -24.61 -12.94 6.87
CA ILE A 90 -24.99 -12.72 8.28
C ILE A 90 -23.94 -11.81 8.91
N GLY A 91 -24.23 -10.51 8.92
CA GLY A 91 -23.34 -9.47 9.46
C GLY A 91 -22.82 -9.82 10.86
N GLY A 92 -21.50 -9.83 11.02
CA GLY A 92 -20.81 -10.10 12.30
C GLY A 92 -20.55 -11.57 12.63
N ALA A 93 -21.25 -12.53 12.02
CA ALA A 93 -21.04 -13.96 12.31
C ALA A 93 -19.64 -14.44 11.87
N GLN A 94 -19.21 -14.03 10.67
CA GLN A 94 -17.87 -14.37 10.16
C GLN A 94 -16.75 -13.79 11.02
N GLU A 95 -16.94 -12.57 11.53
CA GLU A 95 -15.98 -11.91 12.40
C GLU A 95 -15.81 -12.68 13.72
N ASN A 96 -16.92 -12.98 14.40
CA ASN A 96 -16.89 -13.72 15.67
C ASN A 96 -16.21 -15.09 15.52
N ILE A 97 -16.49 -15.79 14.41
CA ILE A 97 -15.94 -17.12 14.15
C ILE A 97 -14.47 -17.04 13.74
N ALA A 98 -14.08 -16.02 12.98
CA ALA A 98 -12.68 -15.76 12.68
C ALA A 98 -11.86 -15.49 13.95
N VAL A 99 -12.39 -14.67 14.88
CA VAL A 99 -11.77 -14.42 16.18
C VAL A 99 -11.68 -15.71 16.99
N PHE A 100 -12.75 -16.49 17.07
CA PHE A 100 -12.78 -17.77 17.79
C PHE A 100 -11.74 -18.76 17.25
N LEU A 101 -11.70 -18.97 15.92
CA LEU A 101 -10.72 -19.83 15.27
C LEU A 101 -9.28 -19.36 15.53
N LEU A 102 -9.04 -18.04 15.51
CA LEU A 102 -7.72 -17.47 15.79
C LEU A 102 -7.31 -17.65 17.26
N GLN A 103 -8.25 -17.54 18.20
CA GLN A 103 -8.01 -17.81 19.62
C GLN A 103 -7.67 -19.28 19.84
N CYS A 104 -8.43 -20.21 19.24
CA CYS A 104 -8.12 -21.64 19.32
C CYS A 104 -6.78 -21.99 18.67
N TYR A 105 -6.42 -21.33 17.56
CA TYR A 105 -5.10 -21.47 16.93
C TYR A 105 -3.97 -20.97 17.85
N LYS A 106 -4.10 -19.77 18.43
CA LYS A 106 -3.12 -19.22 19.38
C LYS A 106 -2.97 -20.09 20.61
N ALA A 107 -4.08 -20.62 21.11
CA ALA A 107 -4.11 -21.58 22.19
C ALA A 107 -3.64 -22.97 21.77
N ARG A 108 -3.16 -23.21 20.53
CA ARG A 108 -2.67 -24.49 20.02
C ARG A 108 -3.70 -25.63 20.09
N TYR A 109 -4.99 -25.31 20.17
CA TYR A 109 -6.05 -26.32 20.06
C TYR A 109 -6.20 -26.79 18.63
N TRP A 110 -6.09 -25.88 17.65
CA TRP A 110 -6.25 -26.20 16.24
C TRP A 110 -5.07 -25.75 15.40
N HIS A 111 -4.84 -26.47 14.29
CA HIS A 111 -3.93 -26.05 13.24
C HIS A 111 -4.77 -25.57 12.07
N LEU A 112 -4.58 -24.31 11.68
CA LEU A 112 -5.27 -23.76 10.53
C LEU A 112 -4.47 -24.07 9.27
N SER A 113 -5.14 -24.59 8.24
CA SER A 113 -4.55 -24.68 6.92
C SER A 113 -4.35 -23.27 6.35
N LYS A 114 -3.48 -23.12 5.34
CA LYS A 114 -3.26 -21.80 4.70
C LYS A 114 -4.55 -21.18 4.16
N VAL A 115 -5.43 -22.00 3.62
CA VAL A 115 -6.75 -21.56 3.09
C VAL A 115 -7.63 -21.09 4.24
N VAL A 116 -7.79 -21.86 5.31
CA VAL A 116 -8.62 -21.44 6.45
C VAL A 116 -8.05 -20.18 7.10
N PHE A 117 -6.72 -20.08 7.24
CA PHE A 117 -6.07 -18.88 7.77
C PHE A 117 -6.29 -17.65 6.88
N LEU A 118 -6.25 -17.82 5.55
CA LEU A 118 -6.61 -16.77 4.60
C LEU A 118 -8.05 -16.28 4.81
N HIS A 119 -9.02 -17.20 4.94
CA HIS A 119 -10.42 -16.83 5.20
C HIS A 119 -10.61 -16.12 6.55
N VAL A 120 -9.90 -16.55 7.59
CA VAL A 120 -9.90 -15.88 8.91
C VAL A 120 -9.40 -14.44 8.76
N LEU A 121 -8.26 -14.22 8.10
CA LEU A 121 -7.72 -12.88 7.92
C LEU A 121 -8.61 -12.00 7.04
N ALA A 122 -9.18 -12.56 5.97
CA ALA A 122 -10.08 -11.84 5.09
C ALA A 122 -11.35 -11.40 5.84
N ALA A 123 -11.97 -12.29 6.63
CA ALA A 123 -13.12 -11.94 7.46
C ALA A 123 -12.79 -10.82 8.46
N LEU A 124 -11.61 -10.84 9.08
CA LEU A 124 -11.17 -9.76 9.98
C LEU A 124 -10.86 -8.45 9.25
N CYS A 125 -10.41 -8.48 7.99
CA CYS A 125 -10.27 -7.26 7.17
C CYS A 125 -11.62 -6.60 6.85
N ALA A 126 -12.71 -7.38 6.86
CA ALA A 126 -14.07 -6.90 6.67
C ALA A 126 -14.79 -6.53 7.98
N SER A 127 -14.12 -6.63 9.13
CA SER A 127 -14.68 -6.29 10.45
C SER A 127 -15.04 -4.81 10.56
N SER A 128 -16.01 -4.52 11.42
CA SER A 128 -16.35 -3.15 11.82
C SER A 128 -15.36 -2.56 12.84
N GLU A 129 -14.60 -3.39 13.54
CA GLU A 129 -13.62 -2.97 14.54
C GLU A 129 -12.29 -2.59 13.87
N ALA A 130 -11.96 -1.30 13.89
CA ALA A 130 -10.76 -0.77 13.25
C ALA A 130 -9.47 -1.48 13.70
N LYS A 131 -9.36 -1.87 14.98
CA LYS A 131 -8.18 -2.57 15.49
C LYS A 131 -7.99 -3.94 14.83
N LEU A 132 -9.07 -4.73 14.71
CA LEU A 132 -9.02 -6.03 14.05
C LEU A 132 -8.61 -5.90 12.59
N VAL A 133 -9.15 -4.89 11.88
CA VAL A 133 -8.78 -4.64 10.48
C VAL A 133 -7.30 -4.25 10.36
N ILE A 134 -6.79 -3.38 11.25
CA ILE A 134 -5.38 -2.97 11.25
C ILE A 134 -4.46 -4.18 11.43
N ASP A 135 -4.73 -5.01 12.43
CA ASP A 135 -3.93 -6.19 12.74
C ASP A 135 -4.02 -7.25 11.63
N ALA A 136 -5.21 -7.47 11.08
CA ALA A 136 -5.44 -8.39 9.98
C ALA A 136 -4.72 -7.94 8.71
N VAL A 137 -4.87 -6.68 8.29
CA VAL A 137 -4.17 -6.10 7.14
C VAL A 137 -2.66 -6.16 7.32
N HIS A 138 -2.15 -5.86 8.52
CA HIS A 138 -0.72 -5.97 8.78
C HIS A 138 -0.22 -7.41 8.68
N THR A 139 -0.98 -8.38 9.18
CA THR A 139 -0.66 -9.80 9.10
C THR A 139 -0.69 -10.29 7.65
N VAL A 140 -1.71 -9.90 6.88
CA VAL A 140 -1.83 -10.18 5.44
C VAL A 140 -0.62 -9.61 4.70
N HIS A 141 -0.28 -8.34 4.92
CA HIS A 141 0.87 -7.70 4.29
C HIS A 141 2.19 -8.42 4.60
N SER A 142 2.43 -8.75 5.87
CA SER A 142 3.65 -9.45 6.28
C SER A 142 3.74 -10.86 5.69
N THR A 143 2.63 -11.59 5.66
CA THR A 143 2.57 -12.96 5.12
C THR A 143 2.62 -13.04 3.59
N CYS A 144 2.13 -12.02 2.90
CA CYS A 144 2.30 -11.88 1.45
C CYS A 144 3.77 -11.59 1.09
N ILE A 145 4.43 -10.66 1.81
CA ILE A 145 5.87 -10.38 1.62
C ILE A 145 6.71 -11.63 1.87
N SER A 146 6.39 -12.39 2.91
CA SER A 146 7.12 -13.64 3.24
C SER A 146 6.69 -14.84 2.38
N ALA A 147 5.87 -14.65 1.35
CA ALA A 147 5.32 -15.70 0.47
C ALA A 147 4.59 -16.85 1.19
N VAL A 148 4.10 -16.62 2.43
CA VAL A 148 3.32 -17.60 3.19
C VAL A 148 1.91 -17.72 2.61
N LEU A 149 1.31 -16.57 2.27
CA LEU A 149 0.03 -16.43 1.56
C LEU A 149 0.29 -15.82 0.17
N PRO A 150 0.71 -16.62 -0.82
CA PRO A 150 1.08 -16.11 -2.14
C PRO A 150 -0.15 -15.57 -2.89
N PRO A 151 0.02 -14.62 -3.83
CA PRO A 151 -1.06 -14.08 -4.66
C PRO A 151 -1.98 -15.13 -5.29
N SER A 152 -1.41 -16.24 -5.79
CA SER A 152 -2.18 -17.33 -6.40
C SER A 152 -3.17 -18.01 -5.46
N LEU A 153 -2.95 -17.96 -4.14
CA LEU A 153 -3.91 -18.47 -3.15
C LEU A 153 -5.15 -17.57 -3.07
N TRP A 154 -4.99 -16.26 -3.19
CA TRP A 154 -6.08 -15.29 -3.22
C TRP A 154 -6.92 -15.43 -4.48
N LEU A 155 -6.27 -15.64 -5.63
CA LEU A 155 -6.95 -15.82 -6.93
C LEU A 155 -7.85 -17.06 -6.97
N ARG A 156 -7.53 -18.09 -6.18
CA ARG A 156 -8.37 -19.29 -6.01
C ARG A 156 -9.56 -19.07 -5.06
N ASN A 157 -9.56 -17.99 -4.28
CA ASN A 157 -10.56 -17.71 -3.26
C ASN A 157 -11.09 -16.27 -3.44
N PRO A 158 -11.82 -15.97 -4.53
CA PRO A 158 -12.20 -14.60 -4.92
C PRO A 158 -12.94 -13.83 -3.82
N GLN A 159 -13.75 -14.52 -3.01
CA GLN A 159 -14.45 -13.91 -1.89
C GLN A 159 -13.50 -13.31 -0.83
N THR A 160 -12.36 -13.95 -0.57
CA THR A 160 -11.37 -13.46 0.40
C THR A 160 -10.70 -12.18 -0.11
N PHE A 161 -10.52 -12.06 -1.43
CA PHE A 161 -10.02 -10.84 -2.05
C PHE A 161 -10.99 -9.68 -1.89
N TYR A 162 -12.29 -9.89 -2.09
CA TYR A 162 -13.31 -8.87 -1.85
C TYR A 162 -13.23 -8.30 -0.43
N GLN A 163 -13.16 -9.19 0.57
CA GLN A 163 -13.07 -8.78 1.98
C GLN A 163 -11.77 -8.02 2.30
N LEU A 164 -10.64 -8.41 1.68
CA LEU A 164 -9.39 -7.67 1.80
C LEU A 164 -9.53 -6.23 1.26
N VAL A 165 -10.20 -6.04 0.12
CA VAL A 165 -10.39 -4.71 -0.49
C VAL A 165 -11.15 -3.76 0.44
N LEU A 166 -12.01 -4.27 1.34
CA LEU A 166 -12.68 -3.46 2.35
C LEU A 166 -11.70 -2.80 3.34
N GLY A 167 -10.50 -3.36 3.51
CA GLY A 167 -9.41 -2.74 4.27
C GLY A 167 -8.96 -1.37 3.73
N LEU A 168 -9.24 -1.05 2.46
CA LEU A 168 -8.96 0.28 1.88
C LEU A 168 -9.87 1.38 2.45
N ARG A 169 -10.96 1.03 3.14
CA ARG A 169 -11.87 1.98 3.80
C ARG A 169 -11.34 2.52 5.13
N GLN A 170 -10.23 1.96 5.63
CA GLN A 170 -9.68 2.35 6.92
C GLN A 170 -9.14 3.80 6.90
N PRO A 171 -9.26 4.56 7.99
CA PRO A 171 -8.74 5.93 8.06
C PRO A 171 -7.22 6.00 8.27
N SER A 172 -6.57 4.88 8.60
CA SER A 172 -5.13 4.82 8.84
C SER A 172 -4.35 4.73 7.53
N LEU A 173 -3.56 5.77 7.21
CA LEU A 173 -2.70 5.82 6.01
C LEU A 173 -1.78 4.59 5.90
N ILE A 174 -1.19 4.16 7.02
CA ILE A 174 -0.27 3.01 7.07
C ILE A 174 -1.01 1.72 6.71
N THR A 175 -2.22 1.54 7.25
CA THR A 175 -3.05 0.36 7.00
C THR A 175 -3.50 0.32 5.55
N VAL A 176 -4.00 1.44 5.01
CA VAL A 176 -4.43 1.53 3.61
C VAL A 176 -3.25 1.30 2.67
N THR A 177 -2.06 1.81 2.98
CA THR A 177 -0.85 1.59 2.18
C THR A 177 -0.47 0.10 2.14
N LYS A 178 -0.48 -0.60 3.28
CA LYS A 178 -0.25 -2.04 3.35
C LYS A 178 -1.31 -2.83 2.58
N CYS A 179 -2.58 -2.46 2.74
CA CYS A 179 -3.69 -3.09 2.03
C CYS A 179 -3.58 -2.89 0.51
N ALA A 180 -3.35 -1.66 0.06
CA ALA A 180 -3.21 -1.32 -1.36
C ALA A 180 -2.03 -2.05 -1.99
N HIS A 181 -0.90 -2.17 -1.28
CA HIS A 181 0.23 -2.95 -1.77
C HIS A 181 -0.16 -4.42 -2.02
N VAL A 182 -0.81 -5.09 -1.06
CA VAL A 182 -1.23 -6.49 -1.25
C VAL A 182 -2.25 -6.64 -2.38
N VAL A 183 -3.23 -5.73 -2.46
CA VAL A 183 -4.23 -5.73 -3.54
C VAL A 183 -3.56 -5.53 -4.90
N ALA A 184 -2.58 -4.63 -5.01
CA ALA A 184 -1.81 -4.40 -6.24
C ALA A 184 -1.03 -5.66 -6.67
N GLU A 185 -0.41 -6.37 -5.74
CA GLU A 185 0.31 -7.63 -6.03
C GLU A 185 -0.63 -8.74 -6.50
N ILE A 186 -1.78 -8.92 -5.84
CA ILE A 186 -2.79 -9.92 -6.24
C ILE A 186 -3.33 -9.61 -7.63
N LEU A 187 -3.69 -8.35 -7.92
CA LEU A 187 -4.20 -7.96 -9.22
C LEU A 187 -3.14 -8.04 -10.32
N THR A 188 -1.87 -7.71 -10.01
CA THR A 188 -0.76 -7.90 -10.95
C THR A 188 -0.61 -9.38 -11.29
N ALA A 189 -0.62 -10.27 -10.29
CA ALA A 189 -0.59 -11.71 -10.53
C ALA A 189 -1.77 -12.18 -11.40
N ALA A 190 -2.98 -11.67 -11.13
CA ALA A 190 -4.17 -11.97 -11.92
C ALA A 190 -4.02 -11.61 -13.41
N THR A 191 -3.30 -10.51 -13.73
CA THR A 191 -3.06 -10.13 -15.15
C THR A 191 -2.15 -11.11 -15.88
N THR A 192 -1.31 -11.84 -15.15
CA THR A 192 -0.35 -12.82 -15.72
C THR A 192 -0.93 -14.24 -15.78
N GLU A 193 -1.86 -14.59 -14.88
CA GLU A 193 -2.48 -15.90 -14.85
C GLU A 193 -3.64 -16.01 -15.87
N ALA A 194 -3.47 -16.85 -16.89
CA ALA A 194 -4.46 -17.02 -17.97
C ALA A 194 -5.86 -17.46 -17.49
N ASN A 195 -5.91 -18.11 -16.32
CA ASN A 195 -7.12 -18.72 -15.74
C ASN A 195 -7.81 -17.85 -14.69
N ALA A 196 -7.33 -16.62 -14.42
CA ALA A 196 -7.98 -15.75 -13.45
C ALA A 196 -9.36 -15.31 -13.96
N ASN A 197 -10.43 -15.72 -13.27
CA ASN A 197 -11.79 -15.26 -13.50
C ASN A 197 -11.96 -13.85 -12.90
N ALA A 198 -11.48 -12.82 -13.60
CA ALA A 198 -11.54 -11.43 -13.14
C ALA A 198 -12.96 -10.98 -12.73
N THR A 199 -13.99 -11.51 -13.40
CA THR A 199 -15.40 -11.19 -13.13
C THR A 199 -15.93 -11.76 -11.81
N GLU A 200 -15.37 -12.88 -11.35
CA GLU A 200 -15.76 -13.52 -10.10
C GLU A 200 -15.05 -12.87 -8.90
N MET A 201 -13.83 -12.39 -9.12
CA MET A 201 -13.00 -11.74 -8.10
C MET A 201 -13.49 -10.32 -7.75
N LEU A 202 -14.13 -9.62 -8.69
CA LEU A 202 -14.43 -8.19 -8.55
C LEU A 202 -15.94 -7.95 -8.47
N SER A 203 -16.44 -7.80 -7.24
CA SER A 203 -17.78 -7.25 -7.01
C SER A 203 -17.84 -5.76 -7.32
N GLN A 204 -19.04 -5.25 -7.61
CA GLN A 204 -19.26 -3.82 -7.81
C GLN A 204 -18.85 -3.00 -6.57
N ASP A 205 -19.07 -3.55 -5.37
CA ASP A 205 -18.70 -2.91 -4.11
C ASP A 205 -17.17 -2.83 -3.91
N ALA A 206 -16.42 -3.85 -4.34
CA ALA A 206 -14.96 -3.78 -4.34
C ALA A 206 -14.46 -2.69 -5.30
N ILE A 207 -15.00 -2.63 -6.51
CA ILE A 207 -14.65 -1.61 -7.50
C ILE A 207 -14.96 -0.21 -6.97
N ALA A 208 -16.15 0.00 -6.40
CA ALA A 208 -16.52 1.26 -5.79
C ALA A 208 -15.58 1.65 -4.64
N THR A 209 -15.16 0.68 -3.82
CA THR A 209 -14.20 0.90 -2.72
C THR A 209 -12.83 1.31 -3.24
N ILE A 210 -12.33 0.65 -4.29
CA ILE A 210 -11.06 0.99 -4.94
C ILE A 210 -11.13 2.41 -5.53
N HIS A 211 -12.21 2.75 -6.23
CA HIS A 211 -12.40 4.08 -6.79
C HIS A 211 -12.46 5.16 -5.70
N ALA A 212 -13.20 4.92 -4.62
CA ALA A 212 -13.25 5.83 -3.48
C ALA A 212 -11.84 6.03 -2.87
N ALA A 213 -11.06 4.96 -2.70
CA ALA A 213 -9.70 5.04 -2.18
C ALA A 213 -8.77 5.83 -3.12
N PHE A 214 -8.88 5.63 -4.45
CA PHE A 214 -8.10 6.36 -5.46
C PHE A 214 -8.27 7.88 -5.34
N TRP A 215 -9.51 8.33 -5.13
CA TRP A 215 -9.82 9.75 -4.94
C TRP A 215 -9.50 10.25 -3.54
N LEU A 216 -9.68 9.44 -2.49
CA LEU A 216 -9.44 9.88 -1.12
C LEU A 216 -7.95 10.07 -0.81
N TRP A 217 -7.10 9.19 -1.33
CA TRP A 217 -5.69 9.09 -0.93
C TRP A 217 -4.71 9.69 -1.95
N HIS A 218 -5.16 10.62 -2.79
CA HIS A 218 -4.32 11.25 -3.82
C HIS A 218 -3.15 12.07 -3.24
N SER A 219 -3.24 12.49 -1.98
CA SER A 219 -2.24 13.35 -1.32
C SER A 219 -1.00 12.60 -0.84
N SER A 220 -1.03 11.26 -0.76
CA SER A 220 0.13 10.43 -0.45
C SER A 220 0.66 9.77 -1.72
N TYR A 221 1.93 9.98 -2.02
CA TYR A 221 2.57 9.53 -3.24
C TYR A 221 2.64 8.00 -3.31
N LYS A 222 3.15 7.35 -2.25
CA LYS A 222 3.31 5.90 -2.20
C LYS A 222 1.97 5.17 -2.35
N LEU A 223 0.95 5.70 -1.69
CA LEU A 223 -0.39 5.13 -1.76
C LEU A 223 -1.05 5.42 -3.12
N SER A 224 -0.96 6.66 -3.64
CA SER A 224 -1.46 7.00 -4.98
C SER A 224 -0.82 6.10 -6.04
N LEU A 225 0.50 5.89 -6.01
CA LEU A 225 1.19 4.99 -6.95
C LEU A 225 0.65 3.55 -6.86
N SER A 226 0.40 3.05 -5.65
CA SER A 226 -0.15 1.70 -5.45
C SER A 226 -1.58 1.60 -5.99
N LEU A 227 -2.41 2.63 -5.79
CA LEU A 227 -3.78 2.69 -6.29
C LEU A 227 -3.83 2.87 -7.81
N GLU A 228 -2.93 3.64 -8.40
CA GLU A 228 -2.74 3.72 -9.85
C GLU A 228 -2.42 2.34 -10.43
N ARG A 229 -1.49 1.60 -9.81
CA ARG A 229 -1.15 0.23 -10.22
C ARG A 229 -2.36 -0.70 -10.14
N ILE A 230 -3.15 -0.62 -9.06
CA ILE A 230 -4.42 -1.36 -8.93
C ILE A 230 -5.33 -1.06 -10.11
N CYS A 231 -5.61 0.22 -10.39
CA CYS A 231 -6.50 0.61 -11.48
C CYS A 231 -5.95 0.16 -12.86
N MET A 232 -4.65 0.29 -13.11
CA MET A 232 -4.06 -0.19 -14.37
C MET A 232 -4.18 -1.72 -14.52
N SER A 233 -3.99 -2.49 -13.45
CA SER A 233 -4.21 -3.95 -13.46
C SER A 233 -5.68 -4.29 -13.71
N LEU A 234 -6.63 -3.58 -13.09
CA LEU A 234 -8.06 -3.76 -13.35
C LEU A 234 -8.42 -3.47 -14.81
N HIS A 235 -7.88 -2.39 -15.38
CA HIS A 235 -8.09 -2.07 -16.80
C HIS A 235 -7.52 -3.15 -17.73
N ALA A 236 -6.34 -3.70 -17.41
CA ALA A 236 -5.76 -4.80 -18.17
C ALA A 236 -6.62 -6.07 -18.09
N LEU A 237 -7.15 -6.41 -16.91
CA LEU A 237 -8.07 -7.54 -16.73
C LEU A 237 -9.38 -7.34 -17.51
N GLU A 238 -9.92 -6.12 -17.53
CA GLU A 238 -11.10 -5.77 -18.33
C GLU A 238 -10.84 -6.01 -19.82
N ALA A 239 -9.71 -5.51 -20.35
CA ALA A 239 -9.33 -5.70 -21.75
C ALA A 239 -9.15 -7.19 -22.10
N GLN A 240 -8.58 -7.99 -21.20
CA GLN A 240 -8.46 -9.44 -21.37
C GLN A 240 -9.85 -10.12 -21.40
N ALA A 241 -10.75 -9.76 -20.49
CA ALA A 241 -12.10 -10.30 -20.44
C ALA A 241 -12.90 -9.95 -21.71
N GLN A 242 -12.76 -8.73 -22.22
CA GLN A 242 -13.39 -8.29 -23.47
C GLN A 242 -12.86 -9.07 -24.69
N ARG A 243 -11.55 -9.32 -24.77
CA ARG A 243 -10.95 -10.15 -25.84
C ARG A 243 -11.49 -11.59 -25.81
N LYS A 244 -11.63 -12.18 -24.62
CA LYS A 244 -12.19 -13.53 -24.44
C LYS A 244 -13.66 -13.61 -24.91
N ARG A 245 -14.46 -12.57 -24.67
CA ARG A 245 -15.87 -12.51 -25.14
C ARG A 245 -16.00 -12.34 -26.65
N GLY A 246 -15.13 -11.54 -27.27
CA GLY A 246 -15.16 -11.31 -28.72
C GLY A 246 -14.66 -12.50 -29.56
N GLY A 247 -13.81 -13.37 -28.99
CA GLY A 247 -13.19 -14.48 -29.71
C GLY A 247 -14.13 -15.63 -30.08
N THR A 248 -15.27 -15.77 -29.40
CA THR A 248 -16.18 -16.90 -29.57
C THR A 248 -17.29 -16.66 -30.60
N MET A 249 -17.61 -15.41 -30.93
CA MET A 249 -18.82 -15.12 -31.72
C MET A 249 -18.63 -15.02 -33.24
N ASP A 250 -17.43 -15.02 -33.82
CA ASP A 250 -17.36 -14.72 -35.25
C ASP A 250 -16.13 -15.21 -36.04
N LYS A 251 -15.87 -16.51 -36.01
CA LYS A 251 -15.01 -17.15 -37.04
C LYS A 251 -15.78 -17.62 -38.27
N SER A 252 -17.12 -17.61 -38.26
CA SER A 252 -17.91 -18.16 -39.37
C SER A 252 -18.43 -17.12 -40.39
N ALA A 253 -18.62 -15.84 -40.03
CA ALA A 253 -19.16 -14.84 -40.98
C ALA A 253 -18.17 -13.73 -41.37
N ARG A 254 -17.14 -13.48 -40.56
CA ARG A 254 -16.21 -12.34 -40.76
C ARG A 254 -15.11 -12.58 -41.80
N GLN A 255 -14.84 -13.82 -42.16
CA GLN A 255 -13.86 -14.15 -43.20
C GLN A 255 -14.38 -13.81 -44.62
N THR A 256 -15.70 -13.65 -44.78
CA THR A 256 -16.33 -13.27 -46.05
C THR A 256 -16.37 -11.75 -46.27
N PHE A 257 -16.31 -10.93 -45.22
CA PHE A 257 -16.41 -9.46 -45.34
C PHE A 257 -15.04 -8.77 -45.47
N LEU A 258 -14.00 -9.25 -44.77
CA LEU A 258 -12.65 -8.66 -44.88
C LEU A 258 -11.96 -8.91 -46.23
N ASN A 259 -12.37 -9.94 -46.98
CA ASN A 259 -11.96 -10.13 -48.38
C ASN A 259 -12.64 -9.14 -49.34
N ARG A 260 -13.72 -8.45 -48.93
CA ARG A 260 -14.40 -7.42 -49.74
C ARG A 260 -13.88 -6.00 -49.49
N VAL A 261 -13.35 -5.69 -48.30
CA VAL A 261 -12.96 -4.32 -47.92
C VAL A 261 -11.48 -4.00 -48.22
N ARG A 262 -10.67 -5.00 -48.56
CA ARG A 262 -9.25 -4.78 -48.96
C ARG A 262 -9.08 -4.04 -50.30
N GLY A 263 -10.17 -3.76 -51.02
CA GLY A 263 -10.15 -3.04 -52.31
C GLY A 263 -10.20 -1.50 -52.24
N HIS A 264 -10.48 -0.87 -51.09
CA HIS A 264 -10.83 0.57 -51.05
C HIS A 264 -10.08 1.43 -50.00
N GLY A 265 -8.95 0.96 -49.46
CA GLY A 265 -8.30 1.58 -48.30
C GLY A 265 -7.13 2.55 -48.54
N THR A 266 -6.98 3.19 -49.72
CA THR A 266 -5.82 4.09 -49.99
C THR A 266 -6.06 5.57 -49.67
N TYR A 267 -7.23 5.99 -49.18
CA TYR A 267 -7.60 7.41 -49.13
C TYR A 267 -7.58 8.10 -47.74
N LEU A 268 -7.18 7.43 -46.66
CA LEU A 268 -7.25 8.00 -45.30
C LEU A 268 -5.89 8.26 -44.61
N SER A 269 -4.77 8.12 -45.33
CA SER A 269 -3.42 8.32 -44.76
C SER A 269 -2.94 9.78 -44.73
N THR A 270 -3.70 10.74 -45.26
CA THR A 270 -3.18 12.10 -45.54
C THR A 270 -3.44 13.14 -44.45
N SER A 271 -4.36 12.90 -43.50
CA SER A 271 -4.81 13.95 -42.56
C SER A 271 -4.11 14.02 -41.20
N ILE A 272 -3.08 13.19 -40.93
CA ILE A 272 -2.35 13.22 -39.63
C ILE A 272 -0.93 13.81 -39.77
N ARG A 273 -0.43 14.06 -40.99
CA ARG A 273 0.91 14.65 -41.21
C ARG A 273 0.98 16.18 -41.10
N THR A 274 -0.14 16.88 -40.94
CA THR A 274 -0.18 18.36 -40.94
C THR A 274 -0.08 19.02 -39.56
N LEU A 275 0.00 18.26 -38.45
CA LEU A 275 0.09 18.84 -37.10
C LEU A 275 1.48 18.74 -36.43
N VAL A 276 2.50 18.22 -37.11
CA VAL A 276 3.88 18.05 -36.56
C VAL A 276 4.95 18.89 -37.29
N VAL A 277 4.59 19.69 -38.30
CA VAL A 277 5.55 20.53 -39.04
C VAL A 277 5.29 22.01 -38.78
N LEU A 278 5.51 22.50 -37.56
CA LEU A 278 5.64 23.95 -37.27
C LEU A 278 6.45 24.15 -35.96
N SER A 279 7.74 23.77 -35.98
CA SER A 279 8.74 24.23 -34.99
C SER A 279 10.16 23.82 -35.43
N LYS A 280 10.60 24.26 -36.62
CA LYS A 280 12.00 24.09 -37.06
C LYS A 280 12.47 25.24 -37.94
N HIS A 281 12.50 26.46 -37.42
CA HIS A 281 13.33 27.52 -37.99
C HIS A 281 13.86 28.44 -36.88
N SER A 282 15.04 28.15 -36.33
CA SER A 282 15.96 29.20 -35.92
C SER A 282 17.35 28.65 -35.60
N SER A 283 18.33 29.21 -36.30
CA SER A 283 19.72 29.40 -35.87
C SER A 283 20.74 28.25 -35.99
N LYS A 284 21.42 28.35 -37.13
CA LYS A 284 22.75 27.88 -37.54
C LYS A 284 23.82 27.91 -36.42
N SER A 285 24.71 26.92 -36.41
CA SER A 285 26.16 27.20 -36.30
C SER A 285 26.98 26.09 -36.96
N LYS A 286 27.70 26.47 -38.02
CA LYS A 286 28.83 25.73 -38.58
C LYS A 286 29.91 25.62 -37.51
N MET A 287 30.39 24.43 -37.19
CA MET A 287 31.67 24.27 -36.52
C MET A 287 32.49 23.18 -37.19
N SER A 288 33.74 23.54 -37.39
CA SER A 288 34.80 22.91 -38.17
C SER A 288 35.16 21.52 -37.65
N HIS A 289 35.23 20.56 -38.57
CA HIS A 289 35.94 19.30 -38.36
C HIS A 289 37.44 19.55 -38.54
N ARG A 290 38.19 19.61 -37.43
CA ARG A 290 39.63 19.38 -37.45
C ARG A 290 39.88 18.07 -36.72
N GLY A 291 40.17 17.03 -37.50
CA GLY A 291 40.70 15.77 -36.99
C GLY A 291 42.12 15.96 -36.47
N SER A 292 42.41 15.38 -35.33
CA SER A 292 43.77 15.01 -34.93
C SER A 292 43.70 13.68 -34.23
N ALA A 293 44.30 12.68 -34.87
CA ALA A 293 44.60 11.36 -34.33
C ALA A 293 46.00 11.36 -33.69
N VAL A 294 46.33 10.24 -33.04
CA VAL A 294 47.63 9.85 -32.42
C VAL A 294 47.79 10.40 -31.00
N GLY A 295 48.02 9.62 -29.94
CA GLY A 295 48.33 8.20 -29.75
C GLY A 295 48.69 7.96 -28.26
N PRO A 296 48.85 6.72 -27.79
CA PRO A 296 48.89 6.37 -26.37
C PRO A 296 50.31 6.37 -25.80
N LYS A 297 50.45 6.74 -24.51
CA LYS A 297 51.63 6.45 -23.69
C LYS A 297 51.21 6.13 -22.25
N GLU A 298 51.09 4.84 -21.96
CA GLU A 298 51.61 4.24 -20.72
C GLU A 298 53.11 3.94 -20.92
N PRO A 299 53.92 3.51 -19.92
CA PRO A 299 53.61 3.22 -18.50
C PRO A 299 54.55 3.96 -17.53
N HIS A 300 54.34 3.83 -16.22
CA HIS A 300 55.43 3.53 -15.27
C HIS A 300 54.88 3.19 -13.87
N GLU A 301 55.35 2.04 -13.38
CA GLU A 301 55.25 1.52 -12.02
C GLU A 301 56.04 2.35 -11.00
N ALA A 302 55.52 2.45 -9.77
CA ALA A 302 56.24 2.46 -8.50
C ALA A 302 55.19 2.44 -7.36
N GLN A 303 55.00 1.32 -6.68
CA GLN A 303 55.62 0.96 -5.40
C GLN A 303 55.34 1.90 -4.21
N ASN A 304 54.69 1.30 -3.21
CA ASN A 304 54.88 1.43 -1.76
C ASN A 304 54.66 2.79 -1.09
N ALA A 305 53.64 2.86 -0.22
CA ALA A 305 53.83 3.27 1.16
C ALA A 305 52.59 2.94 2.02
N THR A 306 52.79 1.98 2.90
CA THR A 306 52.16 1.81 4.21
C THR A 306 51.92 3.15 4.89
N ASN A 307 50.69 3.42 5.37
CA ASN A 307 50.50 4.33 6.49
C ASN A 307 49.28 3.95 7.32
N ASN A 308 49.59 3.60 8.56
CA ASN A 308 48.70 3.31 9.66
C ASN A 308 47.87 4.55 9.99
N LEU A 309 46.55 4.39 10.18
CA LEU A 309 45.69 5.40 10.77
C LEU A 309 45.35 5.00 12.22
N PRO A 310 45.44 5.92 13.19
CA PRO A 310 45.21 5.61 14.59
C PRO A 310 43.72 5.60 14.95
N LEU A 311 43.41 4.70 15.88
CA LEU A 311 42.14 4.56 16.57
C LEU A 311 41.92 5.79 17.47
N GLU A 312 41.06 6.72 17.06
CA GLU A 312 40.66 7.84 17.91
C GLU A 312 39.55 7.40 18.88
N ARG A 313 39.87 7.42 20.18
CA ARG A 313 38.94 7.19 21.29
C ARG A 313 38.05 8.41 21.46
N SER A 314 36.77 8.27 21.12
CA SER A 314 35.75 9.27 21.42
C SER A 314 35.43 9.27 22.93
N LEU A 315 35.75 10.39 23.59
CA LEU A 315 35.43 10.67 24.98
C LEU A 315 33.95 11.07 25.11
N VAL A 316 33.26 10.36 25.99
CA VAL A 316 31.87 10.57 26.39
C VAL A 316 31.76 11.89 27.17
N LEU A 317 30.98 12.84 26.66
CA LEU A 317 30.53 14.03 27.39
C LEU A 317 29.14 13.76 28.02
N PRO A 318 28.87 14.23 29.26
CA PRO A 318 27.56 14.04 29.89
C PRO A 318 26.49 15.02 29.35
N PRO A 319 25.20 14.68 29.43
CA PRO A 319 24.12 15.45 28.84
C PRO A 319 23.80 16.71 29.65
N THR A 320 23.83 17.85 28.96
CA THR A 320 23.36 19.16 29.44
C THR A 320 21.84 19.17 29.56
N VAL A 321 21.36 19.66 30.70
CA VAL A 321 19.95 19.84 31.08
C VAL A 321 19.23 20.76 30.08
N PRO A 322 18.00 20.42 29.62
CA PRO A 322 17.26 21.28 28.71
C PRO A 322 16.65 22.49 29.44
N GLU A 323 17.07 23.66 28.96
CA GLU A 323 16.61 25.00 29.29
C GLU A 323 15.18 25.25 28.79
N ALA A 324 14.46 26.08 29.54
CA ALA A 324 13.01 26.27 29.51
C ALA A 324 12.42 26.61 28.13
N ALA A 325 11.29 25.96 27.82
CA ALA A 325 10.46 26.27 26.66
C ALA A 325 9.84 27.68 26.75
N PRO A 326 9.89 28.49 25.68
CA PRO A 326 9.18 29.76 25.64
C PRO A 326 7.68 29.57 25.41
N ALA A 327 6.91 30.37 26.15
CA ALA A 327 5.46 30.38 26.19
C ALA A 327 4.82 30.57 24.80
N MET A 328 3.90 29.66 24.44
CA MET A 328 3.03 29.79 23.28
C MET A 328 1.93 30.84 23.54
N HIS A 329 2.08 32.02 22.96
CA HIS A 329 0.96 32.94 22.71
C HIS A 329 0.80 33.16 21.20
N ARG A 330 -0.29 32.62 20.62
CA ARG A 330 -1.39 33.45 20.10
C ARG A 330 -2.48 32.60 19.43
N VAL A 331 -3.68 32.81 19.96
CA VAL A 331 -4.98 32.44 19.41
C VAL A 331 -5.10 32.90 17.95
N ARG A 332 -5.17 31.95 17.02
CA ARG A 332 -5.66 32.21 15.65
C ARG A 332 -7.17 32.32 15.70
N THR A 333 -7.69 33.50 15.37
CA THR A 333 -9.12 33.79 15.29
C THR A 333 -9.81 32.90 14.25
N LYS A 334 -10.96 32.31 14.64
CA LYS A 334 -11.79 31.39 13.83
C LYS A 334 -12.11 31.89 12.40
N ARG A 335 -12.01 33.20 12.13
CA ARG A 335 -12.19 33.78 10.79
C ARG A 335 -11.04 33.52 9.81
N SER A 336 -9.79 33.34 10.25
CA SER A 336 -8.67 33.09 9.32
C SER A 336 -8.67 31.65 8.80
N ILE A 337 -9.16 30.71 9.60
CA ILE A 337 -9.29 29.29 9.22
C ILE A 337 -10.36 29.12 8.14
N LEU A 338 -11.49 29.82 8.26
CA LEU A 338 -12.57 29.78 7.25
C LEU A 338 -12.17 30.38 5.89
N GLN A 339 -11.29 31.39 5.85
CA GLN A 339 -10.81 31.94 4.58
C GLN A 339 -9.76 31.07 3.87
N VAL A 340 -8.95 30.32 4.62
CA VAL A 340 -8.04 29.33 4.04
C VAL A 340 -8.82 28.14 3.46
N ILE A 341 -9.92 27.74 4.11
CA ILE A 341 -10.82 26.70 3.60
C ILE A 341 -11.56 27.16 2.33
N LYS A 342 -12.02 28.42 2.25
CA LYS A 342 -12.70 28.96 1.05
C LYS A 342 -11.76 29.20 -0.16
N ARG A 343 -10.44 29.28 0.04
CA ARG A 343 -9.45 29.43 -1.04
C ARG A 343 -8.75 28.12 -1.43
N SER A 344 -9.02 27.03 -0.70
CA SER A 344 -8.77 25.69 -1.21
C SER A 344 -9.67 25.52 -2.42
N ARG A 345 -9.02 25.44 -3.58
CA ARG A 345 -9.64 25.34 -4.90
C ARG A 345 -10.78 24.33 -4.88
N VAL A 346 -11.83 24.66 -5.63
CA VAL A 346 -12.95 23.80 -6.00
C VAL A 346 -12.40 22.41 -6.33
N LEU A 347 -12.43 21.51 -5.35
CA LEU A 347 -12.36 20.08 -5.61
C LEU A 347 -13.50 19.83 -6.60
N PRO A 348 -13.26 19.12 -7.72
CA PRO A 348 -14.34 18.37 -8.31
C PRO A 348 -14.83 17.46 -7.18
N GLU A 349 -15.99 17.79 -6.60
CA GLU A 349 -16.69 16.88 -5.69
C GLU A 349 -16.65 15.52 -6.38
N ALA A 350 -16.06 14.52 -5.70
CA ALA A 350 -15.79 13.21 -6.29
C ALA A 350 -17.01 12.84 -7.12
N PRO A 351 -16.87 12.68 -8.45
CA PRO A 351 -18.02 12.65 -9.34
C PRO A 351 -18.99 11.64 -8.76
N ARG A 352 -20.22 12.08 -8.44
CA ARG A 352 -21.23 11.19 -7.89
C ARG A 352 -21.59 10.22 -9.00
N ILE A 353 -20.86 9.11 -9.09
CA ILE A 353 -21.01 8.11 -10.15
C ILE A 353 -22.38 7.45 -9.91
N SER A 354 -23.41 7.94 -10.60
CA SER A 354 -24.72 7.30 -10.64
C SER A 354 -24.60 5.98 -11.39
N MET A 355 -24.51 4.87 -10.65
CA MET A 355 -24.29 3.52 -11.20
C MET A 355 -25.58 2.84 -11.73
N VAL A 356 -26.61 3.59 -12.12
CA VAL A 356 -27.93 3.03 -12.49
C VAL A 356 -28.06 2.67 -13.99
N ALA A 357 -26.99 2.76 -14.78
CA ALA A 357 -27.02 2.35 -16.18
C ALA A 357 -26.76 0.84 -16.34
N ARG A 358 -27.74 0.09 -16.85
CA ARG A 358 -27.61 -1.29 -17.33
C ARG A 358 -26.70 -1.35 -18.57
N SER A 359 -25.40 -1.13 -18.41
CA SER A 359 -24.43 -1.28 -19.49
C SER A 359 -24.13 -2.77 -19.70
N LYS A 360 -24.30 -3.26 -20.92
CA LYS A 360 -23.94 -4.60 -21.38
C LYS A 360 -22.41 -4.88 -21.38
N GLY A 361 -21.62 -4.05 -20.71
CA GLY A 361 -20.17 -4.17 -20.54
C GLY A 361 -19.79 -3.97 -19.08
N LEU A 362 -18.93 -4.85 -18.55
CA LEU A 362 -18.29 -4.67 -17.25
C LEU A 362 -17.17 -3.65 -17.44
N THR A 363 -17.37 -2.44 -16.93
CA THR A 363 -16.32 -1.42 -16.85
C THR A 363 -15.75 -1.45 -15.45
N PHE A 364 -14.51 -1.93 -15.30
CA PHE A 364 -13.85 -2.00 -14.00
C PHE A 364 -13.24 -0.66 -13.62
N VAL A 365 -12.76 0.11 -14.59
CA VAL A 365 -12.15 1.43 -14.35
C VAL A 365 -12.78 2.47 -15.26
N THR A 366 -13.22 3.58 -14.66
CA THR A 366 -13.84 4.66 -15.44
C THR A 366 -12.78 5.40 -16.29
N PRO A 367 -13.14 5.92 -17.48
CA PRO A 367 -12.23 6.74 -18.28
C PRO A 367 -11.69 7.96 -17.53
N ALA A 368 -12.46 8.53 -16.60
CA ALA A 368 -12.03 9.64 -15.76
C ALA A 368 -10.86 9.27 -14.85
N ILE A 369 -10.86 8.06 -14.28
CA ILE A 369 -9.74 7.57 -13.46
C ILE A 369 -8.52 7.38 -14.35
N LEU A 370 -8.65 6.77 -15.54
CA LEU A 370 -7.52 6.59 -16.47
C LEU A 370 -6.88 7.93 -16.88
N ALA A 371 -7.70 8.90 -17.27
CA ALA A 371 -7.22 10.24 -17.62
C ALA A 371 -6.51 10.93 -16.45
N GLU A 372 -7.00 10.74 -15.22
CA GLU A 372 -6.36 11.27 -14.02
C GLU A 372 -5.01 10.58 -13.72
N ILE A 373 -4.92 9.26 -13.90
CA ILE A 373 -3.66 8.51 -13.78
C ILE A 373 -2.62 9.07 -14.76
N GLU A 374 -2.99 9.21 -16.04
CA GLU A 374 -2.13 9.76 -17.09
C GLU A 374 -1.68 11.19 -16.74
N ARG A 375 -2.61 12.04 -16.27
CA ARG A 375 -2.29 13.41 -15.82
C ARG A 375 -1.28 13.41 -14.69
N ARG A 376 -1.47 12.60 -13.65
CA ARG A 376 -0.56 12.51 -12.48
C ARG A 376 0.82 12.01 -12.88
N GLN A 377 0.90 11.02 -13.77
CA GLN A 377 2.15 10.46 -14.27
C GLN A 377 2.89 11.49 -15.14
N ALA A 378 2.20 12.11 -16.09
CA ALA A 378 2.77 13.15 -16.95
C ALA A 378 3.33 14.33 -16.14
N LEU A 379 2.61 14.76 -15.10
CA LEU A 379 3.06 15.87 -14.26
C LEU A 379 4.34 15.50 -13.48
N ARG A 380 4.42 14.30 -12.90
CA ARG A 380 5.63 13.80 -12.23
C ARG A 380 6.82 13.73 -13.19
N SER A 381 6.64 13.18 -14.39
CA SER A 381 7.69 13.13 -15.42
C SER A 381 8.11 14.51 -15.89
N GLN A 382 7.18 15.46 -16.04
CA GLN A 382 7.51 16.85 -16.38
C GLN A 382 8.32 17.54 -15.29
N PHE A 383 7.96 17.32 -14.02
CA PHE A 383 8.69 17.86 -12.88
C PHE A 383 10.12 17.31 -12.82
N GLU A 384 10.28 15.99 -12.94
CA GLU A 384 11.59 15.32 -12.97
C GLU A 384 12.45 15.81 -14.14
N SER A 385 11.89 15.88 -15.34
CA SER A 385 12.60 16.39 -16.53
C SER A 385 12.98 17.88 -16.42
N ALA A 386 12.12 18.71 -15.83
CA ALA A 386 12.44 20.10 -15.57
C ALA A 386 13.57 20.23 -14.54
N LEU A 387 13.55 19.40 -13.49
CA LEU A 387 14.55 19.39 -12.43
C LEU A 387 15.92 18.93 -12.96
N SER A 388 15.95 17.85 -13.75
CA SER A 388 17.18 17.38 -14.41
C SER A 388 17.79 18.45 -15.31
N ARG A 389 16.98 19.11 -16.16
CA ARG A 389 17.46 20.21 -17.01
C ARG A 389 17.98 21.41 -16.20
N ALA A 390 17.35 21.72 -15.07
CA ALA A 390 17.80 22.79 -14.18
C ALA A 390 19.16 22.45 -13.56
N MET A 391 19.33 21.21 -13.09
CA MET A 391 20.60 20.71 -12.57
C MET A 391 21.71 20.73 -13.62
N ASP A 392 21.43 20.28 -14.84
CA ASP A 392 22.41 20.29 -15.93
C ASP A 392 22.81 21.71 -16.33
N ALA A 393 21.86 22.65 -16.36
CA ALA A 393 22.16 24.06 -16.59
C ALA A 393 23.09 24.62 -15.50
N CYS A 394 22.83 24.30 -14.23
CA CYS A 394 23.69 24.70 -13.12
C CYS A 394 25.10 24.09 -13.23
N ARG A 395 25.21 22.81 -13.64
CA ARG A 395 26.50 22.15 -13.86
C ARG A 395 27.31 22.81 -14.99
N VAL A 396 26.64 23.22 -16.07
CA VAL A 396 27.28 23.95 -17.18
C VAL A 396 27.74 25.34 -16.73
N ASP A 397 26.93 26.05 -15.94
CA ASP A 397 27.29 27.36 -15.41
C ASP A 397 28.49 27.26 -14.44
N ALA A 398 28.51 26.25 -13.57
CA ALA A 398 29.63 26.02 -12.65
C ALA A 398 30.95 25.74 -13.38
N ARG A 399 30.91 25.02 -14.52
CA ARG A 399 32.10 24.73 -15.35
C ARG A 399 32.65 25.96 -16.07
N ARG A 400 31.86 27.01 -16.28
CA ARG A 400 32.34 28.26 -16.90
C ARG A 400 33.23 29.09 -15.98
N GLY A 401 33.28 28.75 -14.69
CA GLY A 401 34.02 29.48 -13.67
C GLY A 401 33.39 30.83 -13.35
N PRO A 402 33.73 31.45 -12.20
CA PRO A 402 33.31 32.81 -11.91
C PRO A 402 33.87 33.74 -12.99
N ALA A 403 33.03 34.60 -13.56
CA ALA A 403 33.53 35.72 -14.34
C ALA A 403 34.47 36.53 -13.43
N SER A 404 35.67 36.84 -13.92
CA SER A 404 36.83 37.34 -13.15
C SER A 404 36.59 38.64 -12.33
N THR A 405 35.39 39.20 -12.34
CA THR A 405 35.04 40.48 -11.74
C THR A 405 33.89 40.43 -10.73
N ASP A 406 33.20 39.30 -10.57
CA ASP A 406 31.97 39.26 -9.76
C ASP A 406 32.17 38.70 -8.35
N VAL A 407 31.73 39.50 -7.38
CA VAL A 407 31.58 39.15 -5.95
C VAL A 407 30.79 37.84 -5.82
N PRO A 408 31.12 36.93 -4.88
CA PRO A 408 30.46 35.62 -4.72
C PRO A 408 28.99 35.77 -4.29
N ARG A 409 28.13 36.06 -5.26
CA ARG A 409 26.69 35.86 -5.18
C ARG A 409 26.36 34.69 -6.08
N PHE A 410 25.46 33.82 -5.63
CA PHE A 410 24.89 32.74 -6.43
C PHE A 410 24.13 33.33 -7.62
N HIS A 411 24.85 33.73 -8.67
CA HIS A 411 24.27 34.17 -9.92
C HIS A 411 23.96 32.91 -10.75
N MET A 412 22.70 32.49 -10.68
CA MET A 412 22.17 31.53 -11.64
C MET A 412 22.07 32.20 -13.00
N SER A 413 22.42 31.49 -14.08
CA SER A 413 22.13 32.01 -15.42
C SER A 413 20.62 32.24 -15.59
N GLN A 414 20.23 33.18 -16.44
CA GLN A 414 18.82 33.44 -16.77
C GLN A 414 18.08 32.15 -17.21
N ARG A 415 18.80 31.25 -17.89
CA ARG A 415 18.29 29.93 -18.28
C ARG A 415 18.02 29.04 -17.06
N SER A 416 18.95 28.98 -16.10
CA SER A 416 18.77 28.23 -14.86
C SER A 416 17.62 28.80 -14.02
N GLU A 417 17.54 30.13 -13.86
CA GLU A 417 16.43 30.80 -13.18
C GLU A 417 15.07 30.46 -13.81
N PHE A 418 15.00 30.49 -15.14
CA PHE A 418 13.78 30.13 -15.87
C PHE A 418 13.38 28.67 -15.60
N LEU A 419 14.32 27.72 -15.65
CA LEU A 419 14.03 26.31 -15.39
C LEU A 419 13.61 26.06 -13.95
N VAL A 420 14.28 26.69 -12.97
CA VAL A 420 13.88 26.63 -11.56
C VAL A 420 12.48 27.22 -11.34
N SER A 421 12.10 28.26 -12.10
CA SER A 421 10.75 28.81 -12.05
C SER A 421 9.69 27.82 -12.56
N ILE A 422 10.00 27.04 -13.60
CA ILE A 422 9.13 25.96 -14.10
C ILE A 422 8.99 24.86 -13.05
N VAL A 423 10.10 24.40 -12.48
CA VAL A 423 10.10 23.37 -11.42
C VAL A 423 9.26 23.83 -10.23
N THR A 424 9.44 25.08 -9.81
CA THR A 424 8.66 25.69 -8.72
C THR A 424 7.17 25.73 -9.04
N LYS A 425 6.80 26.11 -10.27
CA LYS A 425 5.41 26.14 -10.72
C LYS A 425 4.78 24.75 -10.73
N LEU A 426 5.50 23.73 -11.20
CA LEU A 426 5.05 22.34 -11.20
C LEU A 426 4.89 21.81 -9.77
N TYR A 427 5.85 22.11 -8.89
CA TYR A 427 5.80 21.71 -7.48
C TYR A 427 4.60 22.30 -6.74
N LEU A 428 4.36 23.60 -6.89
CA LEU A 428 3.27 24.31 -6.21
C LEU A 428 1.90 24.10 -6.88
N GLY A 429 1.88 23.86 -8.19
CA GLY A 429 0.67 23.70 -8.97
C GLY A 429 -0.01 22.34 -8.78
N ALA A 430 0.72 21.33 -8.30
CA ALA A 430 0.31 19.93 -8.31
C ALA A 430 0.09 19.35 -6.91
N GLY A 431 -0.61 20.10 -6.03
CA GLY A 431 -0.97 19.63 -4.70
C GLY A 431 -1.74 18.30 -4.68
N GLU A 432 -2.48 18.02 -5.75
CA GLU A 432 -3.26 16.78 -5.91
C GLU A 432 -2.42 15.55 -6.27
N CYS A 433 -1.18 15.72 -6.77
CA CYS A 433 -0.33 14.63 -7.24
C CYS A 433 0.69 14.17 -6.19
N ALA A 434 0.49 14.53 -4.91
CA ALA A 434 1.43 14.27 -3.82
C ALA A 434 2.88 14.70 -4.13
N MET A 435 3.04 15.81 -4.88
CA MET A 435 4.35 16.22 -5.42
C MET A 435 5.41 16.45 -4.33
N VAL A 436 4.98 16.86 -3.14
CA VAL A 436 5.84 17.00 -1.96
C VAL A 436 6.48 15.66 -1.57
N GLU A 437 5.67 14.61 -1.44
CA GLU A 437 6.16 13.27 -1.08
C GLU A 437 6.94 12.63 -2.24
N PHE A 438 6.53 12.88 -3.49
CA PHE A 438 7.27 12.47 -4.69
C PHE A 438 8.71 13.00 -4.68
N ALA A 439 8.88 14.31 -4.52
CA ALA A 439 10.21 14.94 -4.45
C ALA A 439 11.05 14.41 -3.27
N ALA A 440 10.38 14.05 -2.17
CA ALA A 440 11.04 13.55 -0.96
C ALA A 440 11.42 12.06 -1.02
N THR A 441 10.84 11.25 -1.90
CA THR A 441 10.99 9.78 -1.83
C THR A 441 11.26 9.07 -3.15
N ALA A 442 10.97 9.68 -4.30
CA ALA A 442 10.94 8.99 -5.59
C ALA A 442 11.90 9.53 -6.64
N LEU A 443 12.46 10.73 -6.41
CA LEU A 443 13.50 11.28 -7.26
C LEU A 443 14.79 10.47 -7.10
N ASP A 444 15.59 10.47 -8.16
CA ASP A 444 16.99 10.04 -8.09
C ASP A 444 17.74 10.79 -6.97
N PRO A 445 18.65 10.13 -6.22
CA PRO A 445 19.37 10.77 -5.11
C PRO A 445 20.08 12.07 -5.49
N GLU A 446 20.65 12.19 -6.70
CA GLU A 446 21.31 13.42 -7.14
C GLU A 446 20.30 14.56 -7.34
N LEU A 447 19.19 14.27 -8.02
CA LEU A 447 18.11 15.23 -8.25
C LEU A 447 17.46 15.65 -6.93
N GLN A 448 17.32 14.72 -5.99
CA GLN A 448 16.81 15.00 -4.66
C GLN A 448 17.73 15.95 -3.88
N SER A 449 19.05 15.72 -3.89
CA SER A 449 20.01 16.63 -3.23
C SER A 449 19.93 18.03 -3.85
N TYR A 450 19.97 18.10 -5.18
CA TYR A 450 19.82 19.35 -5.91
C TYR A 450 18.51 20.08 -5.59
N PHE A 451 17.40 19.35 -5.55
CA PHE A 451 16.10 19.92 -5.19
C PHE A 451 16.10 20.50 -3.77
N ARG A 452 16.63 19.76 -2.79
CA ARG A 452 16.65 20.19 -1.38
C ARG A 452 17.58 21.38 -1.16
N GLU A 453 18.74 21.41 -1.81
CA GLU A 453 19.76 22.44 -1.61
C GLU A 453 19.45 23.74 -2.37
N TYR A 454 18.97 23.65 -3.62
CA TYR A 454 18.89 24.81 -4.50
C TYR A 454 17.45 25.26 -4.78
N VAL A 455 16.53 24.32 -4.97
CA VAL A 455 15.16 24.65 -5.40
C VAL A 455 14.25 24.92 -4.20
N LEU A 456 14.31 24.08 -3.16
CA LEU A 456 13.43 24.17 -2.00
C LEU A 456 13.57 25.51 -1.24
N PRO A 457 14.79 26.07 -1.01
CA PRO A 457 14.92 27.38 -0.37
C PRO A 457 14.25 28.50 -1.18
N LEU A 458 14.36 28.44 -2.51
CA LEU A 458 13.71 29.43 -3.39
C LEU A 458 12.19 29.32 -3.32
N ILE A 459 11.64 28.11 -3.24
CA ILE A 459 10.21 27.90 -3.04
C ILE A 459 9.75 28.53 -1.71
N VAL A 460 10.50 28.31 -0.62
CA VAL A 460 10.19 28.89 0.69
C VAL A 460 10.25 30.42 0.65
N GLN A 461 11.25 31.00 -0.01
CA GLN A 461 11.36 32.45 -0.21
C GLN A 461 10.20 33.03 -1.03
N LEU A 462 9.69 32.28 -2.02
CA LEU A 462 8.56 32.68 -2.85
C LEU A 462 7.21 32.59 -2.12
N GLN A 463 7.11 31.77 -1.08
CA GLN A 463 5.89 31.67 -0.25
C GLN A 463 5.78 32.78 0.80
N LEU A 464 6.89 33.48 1.12
CA LEU A 464 6.86 34.60 2.05
C LEU A 464 6.03 35.76 1.46
N PRO A 465 5.01 36.28 2.18
CA PRO A 465 4.09 37.31 1.68
C PRO A 465 4.72 38.63 1.23
N GLN A 466 6.01 38.85 1.53
CA GLN A 466 6.71 40.12 1.29
C GLN A 466 7.79 40.06 0.20
N SER A 467 7.99 38.96 -0.51
CA SER A 467 9.12 38.89 -1.45
C SER A 467 8.85 39.64 -2.77
N SER A 468 9.66 40.69 -3.00
CA SER A 468 9.78 41.44 -4.26
C SER A 468 10.18 40.57 -5.46
N LEU A 469 10.62 39.33 -5.21
CA LEU A 469 10.91 38.29 -6.20
C LEU A 469 9.71 37.99 -7.11
N TRP A 470 8.47 38.05 -6.62
CA TRP A 470 7.30 37.89 -7.48
C TRP A 470 7.18 39.01 -8.53
N ARG A 471 7.64 40.23 -8.25
CA ARG A 471 7.67 41.31 -9.26
C ARG A 471 8.73 41.04 -10.32
N ARG A 472 9.93 40.58 -9.92
CA ARG A 472 11.01 40.21 -10.86
C ARG A 472 10.67 38.99 -11.71
N LEU A 473 10.10 37.94 -11.11
CA LEU A 473 9.70 36.75 -11.88
C LEU A 473 8.51 37.06 -12.80
N ARG A 474 7.53 37.87 -12.37
CA ARG A 474 6.46 38.33 -13.27
C ARG A 474 6.97 39.22 -14.41
N SER A 475 8.05 39.97 -14.23
CA SER A 475 8.63 40.80 -15.30
C SER A 475 9.48 40.00 -16.29
N ILE A 476 10.05 38.86 -15.89
CA ILE A 476 10.70 37.92 -16.83
C ILE A 476 9.66 37.13 -17.64
N TRP A 477 8.46 37.01 -17.10
CA TRP A 477 7.33 36.29 -17.71
C TRP A 477 6.49 37.10 -18.70
N ARG A 478 6.53 38.43 -18.61
CA ARG A 478 5.96 39.33 -19.63
C ARG A 478 7.03 39.62 -20.66
#